data_AF-A0A3E2GWX0-F1
#
_entry.id   AF-A0A3E2GWX0-F1
#
_cell.length_a   1.000
_cell.length_b   1.000
_cell.length_c   1.000
_cell.angle_alpha   90.00
_cell.angle_beta   90.00
_cell.angle_gamma   90.00
#
_symmetry.space_group_name_H-M   'P 1'
#
loop_
_entity.id
_entity.type
_entity.pdbx_description
1 polymer ?
#
loop_
_entity_poly.entity_id
_entity_poly.type
_entity_poly.pdbx_seq_one_letter_code
_entity_poly.pdbx_strand_id
1 'polypeptide(L)'
;MLSHGDMQIDPSLLLAAANDPSLLNRNQFMDQQYAEQQFGPQPGQTAFPQSSIAVYFRLHPASDIQTNARLWVNTLSTMSVDELRQLAAVKFPGTVTVRIEGVLPDGMTLQIDQDEELDAYFATLNGGKPVFSVQLISAWKNA
;
A
#
# COMPACT_ATOMS: atom_id res chain seq x y z
N MET A 1 9.35 21.39 69.33
CA MET A 1 9.37 21.43 67.86
C MET A 1 8.30 20.44 67.41
N LEU A 2 7.07 20.94 67.21
CA LEU A 2 5.85 20.16 67.06
C LEU A 2 5.52 19.93 65.58
N SER A 3 5.24 18.66 65.26
CA SER A 3 4.09 18.15 64.49
C SER A 3 3.97 18.37 62.97
N HIS A 4 3.99 17.22 62.28
CA HIS A 4 3.03 16.75 61.26
C HIS A 4 2.50 17.79 60.26
N GLY A 5 3.15 17.86 59.11
CA GLY A 5 2.55 18.36 57.87
C GLY A 5 1.54 17.36 57.34
N ASP A 6 0.35 17.37 57.93
CA ASP A 6 -0.87 16.75 57.40
C ASP A 6 -1.28 17.53 56.14
N MET A 7 -0.92 17.02 54.97
CA MET A 7 -1.54 17.43 53.70
C MET A 7 -2.96 16.86 53.67
N GLN A 8 -3.83 17.46 54.48
CA GLN A 8 -5.25 17.19 54.50
C GLN A 8 -5.83 17.65 53.15
N ILE A 9 -6.09 16.70 52.25
CA ILE A 9 -6.81 16.98 51.02
C ILE A 9 -8.26 17.29 51.41
N ASP A 10 -8.70 18.52 51.14
CA ASP A 10 -10.08 18.95 51.40
C ASP A 10 -11.09 17.99 50.72
N PRO A 11 -12.08 17.46 51.47
CA PRO A 11 -13.08 16.52 50.94
C PRO A 11 -14.01 17.15 49.88
N SER A 12 -13.97 18.48 49.72
CA SER A 12 -14.66 19.21 48.66
C SER A 12 -14.04 18.98 47.27
N LEU A 13 -12.75 18.63 47.16
CA LEU A 13 -12.11 18.27 45.88
C LEU A 13 -12.58 16.91 45.35
N LEU A 14 -12.92 15.97 46.24
CA LEU A 14 -13.47 14.66 45.85
C LEU A 14 -14.88 14.79 45.26
N LEU A 15 -15.67 15.75 45.74
CA LEU A 15 -17.03 15.96 45.24
C LEU A 15 -17.06 16.68 43.88
N ALA A 16 -16.09 17.56 43.62
CA ALA A 16 -15.93 18.20 42.31
C ALA A 16 -15.51 17.19 41.23
N ALA A 17 -14.64 16.22 41.57
CA ALA A 17 -14.22 15.16 40.65
C ALA A 17 -15.33 14.12 40.35
N ALA A 18 -16.33 13.99 41.24
CA ALA A 18 -17.44 13.05 41.06
C ALA A 18 -18.58 13.59 40.17
N ASN A 19 -18.63 14.91 39.93
CA ASN A 19 -19.68 15.54 39.12
C ASN A 19 -19.22 15.89 37.69
N ASP A 20 -18.08 15.34 37.25
CA ASP A 20 -17.60 15.46 35.88
C ASP A 20 -18.25 14.36 35.01
N PRO A 21 -19.18 14.70 34.09
CA PRO A 21 -19.90 13.72 33.28
C PRO A 21 -19.04 13.08 32.18
N SER A 22 -17.73 13.33 32.19
CA SER A 22 -16.75 12.78 31.27
C SER A 22 -16.28 11.36 31.65
N LEU A 23 -16.60 10.86 32.85
CA LEU A 23 -16.19 9.54 33.34
C LEU A 23 -17.16 8.39 33.04
N LEU A 24 -18.39 8.67 32.58
CA LEU A 24 -19.34 7.63 32.17
C LEU A 24 -18.98 6.98 30.82
N ASN A 25 -17.99 7.50 30.10
CA ASN A 25 -17.57 6.93 28.82
C ASN A 25 -16.38 5.95 28.96
N ARG A 26 -15.73 5.86 30.13
CA ARG A 26 -14.45 5.14 30.31
C ARG A 26 -14.56 3.60 30.24
N ASN A 27 -15.77 3.03 30.26
CA ASN A 27 -15.98 1.57 30.29
C ASN A 27 -16.58 0.98 29.00
N GLN A 28 -16.59 1.70 27.87
CA GLN A 28 -17.03 1.16 26.57
C GLN A 28 -16.05 1.43 25.40
N PHE A 29 -14.75 1.43 25.65
CA PHE A 29 -13.72 1.67 24.62
C PHE A 29 -12.80 0.48 24.35
N MET A 30 -13.35 -0.74 24.34
CA MET A 30 -12.63 -1.92 23.84
C MET A 30 -13.25 -2.51 22.56
N ASP A 31 -14.27 -1.85 22.03
CA ASP A 31 -14.87 -2.16 20.75
C ASP A 31 -15.10 -0.82 20.03
N GLN A 32 -15.04 -0.78 18.70
CA GLN A 32 -15.15 0.43 17.85
C GLN A 32 -13.86 1.26 17.61
N GLN A 33 -12.78 0.60 17.20
CA GLN A 33 -11.71 1.26 16.44
C GLN A 33 -11.89 1.12 14.92
N TYR A 34 -12.98 1.64 14.32
CA TYR A 34 -13.00 1.94 12.87
C TYR A 34 -14.07 3.00 12.54
N ALA A 35 -13.82 4.27 12.87
CA ALA A 35 -14.36 5.40 12.12
C ALA A 35 -13.69 6.72 12.54
N GLU A 36 -13.57 7.63 11.56
CA GLU A 36 -13.19 9.05 11.67
C GLU A 36 -11.71 9.42 11.52
N GLN A 37 -11.31 9.45 10.25
CA GLN A 37 -10.21 10.22 9.69
C GLN A 37 -10.48 11.73 9.89
N GLN A 38 -9.89 12.34 10.92
CA GLN A 38 -9.83 13.80 11.06
C GLN A 38 -8.49 14.33 10.52
N PHE A 39 -8.59 15.13 9.46
CA PHE A 39 -7.49 15.76 8.74
C PHE A 39 -6.73 16.76 9.63
N GLY A 40 -5.44 16.52 9.85
CA GLY A 40 -4.49 17.49 10.42
C GLY A 40 -3.11 17.33 9.77
N PRO A 41 -2.44 18.40 9.30
CA PRO A 41 -1.15 18.29 8.62
C PRO A 41 -0.01 18.13 9.65
N GLN A 42 0.48 16.89 9.82
CA GLN A 42 1.73 16.62 10.54
C GLN A 42 2.92 16.66 9.56
N PRO A 43 3.92 17.54 9.76
CA PRO A 43 5.15 17.49 9.00
C PRO A 43 6.06 16.37 9.56
N GLY A 44 6.37 15.38 8.73
CA GLY A 44 7.50 14.47 8.97
C GLY A 44 7.17 13.04 9.42
N GLN A 45 5.92 12.61 9.37
CA GLN A 45 5.60 11.17 9.39
C GLN A 45 5.03 10.82 8.03
N THR A 46 5.89 10.35 7.13
CA THR A 46 5.44 9.54 6.00
C THR A 46 4.83 8.27 6.60
N ALA A 47 3.56 8.35 7.01
CA ALA A 47 2.70 7.19 7.10
C ALA A 47 2.67 6.63 5.68
N PHE A 48 3.56 5.68 5.40
CA PHE A 48 3.55 4.95 4.13
C PHE A 48 2.13 4.37 4.00
N PRO A 49 1.33 4.84 3.04
CA PRO A 49 0.06 4.20 2.78
C PRO A 49 0.39 2.77 2.37
N GLN A 50 -0.13 1.79 3.10
CA GLN A 50 -0.32 0.40 2.71
C GLN A 50 0.67 -0.09 1.64
N SER A 51 1.87 -0.50 2.08
CA SER A 51 2.91 -1.25 1.34
C SER A 51 2.93 -1.08 -0.19
N SER A 52 3.31 0.10 -0.70
CA SER A 52 3.59 0.26 -2.12
C SER A 52 4.87 -0.48 -2.53
N ILE A 53 4.83 -1.23 -3.62
CA ILE A 53 5.89 -2.13 -4.08
C ILE A 53 6.53 -1.56 -5.36
N ALA A 54 7.84 -1.36 -5.35
CA ALA A 54 8.55 -0.98 -6.56
C ALA A 54 8.70 -2.18 -7.51
N VAL A 55 8.17 -2.05 -8.72
CA VAL A 55 8.17 -3.11 -9.74
C VAL A 55 8.91 -2.67 -10.98
N TYR A 56 9.76 -3.55 -11.50
CA TYR A 56 10.45 -3.33 -12.77
C TYR A 56 9.60 -3.89 -13.89
N PHE A 57 9.45 -3.12 -14.96
CA PHE A 57 8.77 -3.52 -16.17
C PHE A 57 9.75 -3.57 -17.32
N ARG A 58 9.71 -4.66 -18.07
CA ARG A 58 10.50 -4.89 -19.26
C ARG A 58 9.57 -5.09 -20.45
N LEU A 59 9.83 -4.42 -21.56
CA LEU A 59 9.09 -4.64 -22.79
C LEU A 59 9.44 -6.01 -23.38
N HIS A 60 8.43 -6.85 -23.61
CA HIS A 60 8.60 -8.15 -24.26
C HIS A 60 9.01 -7.97 -25.73
N PRO A 61 9.95 -8.77 -26.29
CA PRO A 61 10.40 -8.65 -27.68
C PRO A 61 9.30 -8.84 -28.73
N ALA A 62 8.20 -9.52 -28.37
CA ALA A 62 7.00 -9.65 -29.22
C ALA A 62 6.04 -8.46 -29.14
N SER A 63 6.41 -7.38 -28.42
CA SER A 63 5.62 -6.15 -28.41
C SER A 63 5.72 -5.44 -29.76
N ASP A 64 4.63 -4.83 -30.20
CA ASP A 64 4.58 -4.06 -31.44
C ASP A 64 5.31 -2.70 -31.32
N ILE A 65 5.74 -2.36 -30.10
CA ILE A 65 6.33 -1.08 -29.75
C ILE A 65 7.84 -1.09 -30.01
N GLN A 66 8.28 -0.30 -30.98
CA GLN A 66 9.70 -0.08 -31.25
C GLN A 66 10.21 1.11 -30.41
N THR A 67 10.83 0.81 -29.27
CA THR A 67 11.48 1.81 -28.40
C THR A 67 12.88 1.37 -27.96
N ASN A 68 13.73 2.35 -27.67
CA ASN A 68 15.03 2.15 -27.03
C ASN A 68 14.90 1.97 -25.50
N ALA A 69 13.87 2.55 -24.88
CA ALA A 69 13.62 2.45 -23.45
C ALA A 69 12.75 1.23 -23.12
N ARG A 70 13.37 0.04 -23.05
CA ARG A 70 12.66 -1.23 -22.83
C ARG A 70 12.57 -1.68 -21.37
N LEU A 71 13.16 -0.94 -20.43
CA LEU A 71 13.12 -1.23 -19.00
C LEU A 71 12.79 0.04 -18.24
N TRP A 72 11.78 -0.01 -17.38
CA TRP A 72 11.41 1.10 -16.50
C TRP A 72 10.93 0.57 -15.15
N VAL A 73 10.83 1.46 -14.16
CA VAL A 73 10.27 1.16 -12.85
C VAL A 73 8.96 1.91 -12.68
N ASN A 74 8.00 1.29 -12.02
CA ASN A 74 6.77 1.89 -11.51
C ASN A 74 6.51 1.39 -10.09
N THR A 75 5.56 2.01 -9.41
CA THR A 75 5.15 1.64 -8.06
C THR A 75 3.76 1.02 -8.13
N LEU A 76 3.64 -0.20 -7.64
CA LEU A 76 2.39 -0.92 -7.47
C LEU A 76 1.83 -0.62 -6.07
N SER A 77 0.59 -0.15 -6.00
CA SER A 77 -0.09 0.23 -4.76
C SER A 77 -0.88 -0.94 -4.18
N THR A 78 -1.45 -1.78 -5.05
CA THR A 78 -2.21 -2.98 -4.67
C THR A 78 -1.71 -4.21 -5.43
N MET A 79 -1.82 -5.40 -4.83
CA MET A 79 -1.37 -6.66 -5.45
C MET A 79 -2.36 -7.14 -6.53
N SER A 80 -2.61 -6.33 -7.56
CA SER A 80 -3.60 -6.60 -8.61
C SER A 80 -2.99 -6.56 -10.01
N VAL A 81 -3.38 -7.54 -10.83
CA VAL A 81 -2.91 -7.64 -12.22
C VAL A 81 -3.46 -6.52 -13.08
N ASP A 82 -4.69 -6.08 -12.81
CA ASP A 82 -5.29 -4.94 -13.53
C ASP A 82 -4.45 -3.66 -13.33
N GLU A 83 -3.98 -3.40 -12.11
CA GLU A 83 -3.09 -2.28 -11.83
C GLU A 83 -1.77 -2.41 -12.60
N LEU A 84 -1.16 -3.61 -12.64
CA LEU A 84 0.05 -3.84 -13.45
C LEU A 84 -0.19 -3.56 -14.94
N ARG A 85 -1.34 -3.96 -15.49
CA ARG A 85 -1.69 -3.70 -16.90
C ARG A 85 -1.80 -2.21 -17.17
N GLN A 86 -2.45 -1.47 -16.28
CA GLN A 86 -2.59 -0.01 -16.37
C GLN A 86 -1.22 0.68 -16.27
N LEU A 87 -0.40 0.30 -15.29
CA LEU A 87 0.95 0.83 -15.08
C LEU A 87 1.88 0.54 -16.26
N ALA A 88 1.75 -0.60 -16.92
CA ALA A 88 2.51 -0.91 -18.12
C ALA A 88 2.08 -0.04 -19.31
N ALA A 89 0.77 0.13 -19.51
CA ALA A 89 0.20 0.92 -20.61
C ALA A 89 0.45 2.44 -20.45
N VAL A 90 0.52 2.96 -19.22
CA VAL A 90 0.70 4.41 -18.97
C VAL A 90 2.01 4.95 -19.55
N LYS A 91 3.04 4.11 -19.65
CA LYS A 91 4.34 4.50 -20.24
C LYS A 91 4.30 4.60 -21.75
N PHE A 92 3.38 3.88 -22.40
CA PHE A 92 3.22 3.84 -23.84
C PHE A 92 1.78 4.20 -24.21
N PRO A 93 1.46 5.50 -24.32
CA PRO A 93 0.12 5.94 -24.62
C PRO A 93 -0.37 5.36 -25.96
N GLY A 94 -1.64 4.97 -26.01
CA GLY A 94 -2.24 4.32 -27.19
C GLY A 94 -1.89 2.84 -27.33
N THR A 95 -1.39 2.20 -26.26
CA THR A 95 -1.12 0.76 -26.21
C THR A 95 -1.99 0.06 -25.17
N VAL A 96 -2.17 -1.25 -25.34
CA VAL A 96 -2.82 -2.13 -24.38
C VAL A 96 -1.87 -3.26 -24.00
N THR A 97 -1.91 -3.63 -22.72
CA THR A 97 -1.13 -4.75 -22.19
C THR A 97 -1.87 -6.05 -22.45
N VAL A 98 -1.36 -6.87 -23.38
CA VAL A 98 -1.98 -8.16 -23.72
C VAL A 98 -1.41 -9.34 -22.95
N ARG A 99 -0.20 -9.18 -22.41
CA ARG A 99 0.46 -10.24 -21.64
C ARG A 99 1.34 -9.65 -20.56
N ILE A 100 1.30 -10.25 -19.39
CA ILE A 100 2.20 -9.96 -18.28
C ILE A 100 2.86 -11.27 -17.88
N GLU A 101 4.18 -11.23 -17.73
CA GLU A 101 4.97 -12.37 -17.31
C GLU A 101 5.93 -11.96 -16.19
N GLY A 102 5.85 -12.61 -15.03
CA GLY A 102 6.83 -12.45 -13.96
C GLY A 102 8.14 -13.15 -14.33
N VAL A 103 9.26 -12.45 -14.22
CA VAL A 103 10.60 -13.01 -14.44
C VAL A 103 11.11 -13.53 -13.11
N LEU A 104 11.36 -14.83 -13.04
CA LEU A 104 11.92 -15.49 -11.89
C LEU A 104 13.46 -15.33 -11.87
N PRO A 105 14.11 -15.44 -10.70
CA PRO A 105 15.56 -15.33 -10.58
C PRO A 105 16.32 -16.40 -11.38
N ASP A 106 15.68 -17.53 -11.67
CA ASP A 106 16.22 -18.60 -12.54
C ASP A 106 16.23 -18.21 -14.03
N GLY A 107 15.64 -17.06 -14.38
CA GLY A 107 15.51 -16.59 -15.76
C GLY A 107 14.27 -17.11 -16.49
N MET A 108 13.51 -18.00 -15.85
CA MET A 108 12.20 -18.44 -16.33
C MET A 108 11.16 -17.32 -16.25
N THR A 109 10.21 -17.32 -17.17
CA THR A 109 9.07 -16.39 -17.20
C THR A 109 7.78 -17.13 -16.89
N LEU A 110 7.02 -16.63 -15.92
CA LEU A 110 5.71 -17.16 -15.54
C LEU A 110 4.63 -16.19 -16.02
N GLN A 111 3.62 -16.67 -16.74
CA GLN A 111 2.46 -15.83 -17.07
C GLN A 111 1.68 -15.47 -15.79
N ILE A 112 1.26 -14.22 -15.71
CA ILE A 112 0.44 -13.72 -14.61
C ILE A 112 -0.80 -13.09 -15.24
N ASP A 113 -1.92 -13.80 -15.12
CA ASP A 113 -3.23 -13.38 -15.61
C ASP A 113 -4.13 -12.94 -14.45
N GLN A 114 -3.98 -13.57 -13.28
CA GLN A 114 -4.77 -13.34 -12.08
C GLN A 114 -3.95 -12.91 -10.87
N ASP A 115 -4.63 -12.26 -9.93
CA ASP A 115 -4.06 -11.72 -8.69
C ASP A 115 -3.45 -12.84 -7.81
N GLU A 116 -4.02 -14.05 -7.84
CA GLU A 116 -3.47 -15.23 -7.16
C GLU A 116 -2.09 -15.65 -7.71
N GLU A 117 -1.89 -15.56 -9.03
CA GLU A 117 -0.61 -15.86 -9.67
C GLU A 117 0.43 -14.78 -9.36
N LEU A 118 -0.01 -13.53 -9.23
CA LEU A 118 0.83 -12.42 -8.82
C LEU A 118 1.34 -12.62 -7.38
N ASP A 119 0.45 -12.98 -6.47
CA ASP A 119 0.82 -13.27 -5.07
C ASP A 119 1.83 -14.42 -4.98
N ALA A 120 1.56 -15.52 -5.69
CA ALA A 120 2.48 -16.66 -5.76
C ALA A 120 3.86 -16.28 -6.34
N TYR A 121 3.90 -15.40 -7.34
CA TYR A 121 5.15 -14.85 -7.87
C TYR A 121 5.93 -14.08 -6.80
N PHE A 122 5.28 -13.18 -6.07
CA PHE A 122 5.92 -12.45 -4.98
C PHE A 122 6.40 -13.35 -3.85
N ALA A 123 5.62 -14.37 -3.47
CA ALA A 123 6.02 -15.37 -2.49
C ALA A 123 7.28 -16.14 -2.95
N THR A 124 7.37 -16.45 -4.25
CA THR A 124 8.52 -17.14 -4.85
C THR A 124 9.77 -16.27 -4.86
N LEU A 125 9.63 -14.95 -5.02
CA LEU A 125 10.76 -14.01 -4.99
C LEU A 125 11.39 -13.87 -3.60
N ASN A 126 10.63 -14.14 -2.53
CA ASN A 126 11.10 -14.09 -1.14
C ASN A 126 11.85 -12.77 -0.79
N GLY A 127 11.28 -11.63 -1.20
CA GLY A 127 11.88 -10.29 -1.03
C GLY A 127 12.85 -9.87 -2.14
N GLY A 128 12.98 -10.67 -3.20
CA GLY A 128 13.70 -10.31 -4.42
C GLY A 128 13.06 -9.15 -5.18
N LYS A 129 13.77 -8.67 -6.21
CA LYS A 129 13.29 -7.57 -7.06
C LYS A 129 12.23 -8.09 -8.04
N PRO A 130 10.96 -7.64 -7.97
CA PRO A 130 9.94 -8.07 -8.91
C PRO A 130 10.19 -7.45 -10.28
N VAL A 131 10.30 -8.31 -11.29
CA VAL A 131 10.53 -7.92 -12.69
C VAL A 131 9.44 -8.54 -13.54
N PHE A 132 8.73 -7.72 -14.29
CA PHE A 132 7.64 -8.15 -15.17
C PHE A 132 8.01 -7.87 -16.63
N SER A 133 7.93 -8.89 -17.48
CA SER A 133 7.97 -8.76 -18.92
C SER A 133 6.55 -8.52 -19.43
N VAL A 134 6.31 -7.39 -20.10
CA VAL A 134 4.98 -6.98 -20.56
C VAL A 134 4.95 -6.89 -22.07
N GLN A 135 3.92 -7.51 -22.66
CA GLN A 135 3.67 -7.42 -24.09
C GLN A 135 2.63 -6.33 -24.35
N LEU A 136 3.07 -5.29 -25.05
CA LEU A 136 2.23 -4.15 -25.43
C LEU A 136 1.98 -4.17 -26.92
N ILE A 137 0.73 -3.94 -27.31
CA ILE A 137 0.32 -3.76 -28.71
C ILE A 137 -0.49 -2.48 -28.84
N SER A 138 -0.50 -1.90 -30.04
CA SER A 138 -1.28 -0.69 -30.28
C SER A 138 -2.78 -0.94 -30.10
N ALA A 139 -3.45 -0.09 -29.31
CA ALA A 139 -4.87 -0.20 -28.99
C ALA A 139 -5.75 -0.17 -30.25
N TRP A 140 -5.36 0.65 -31.24
CA TRP A 140 -6.07 0.81 -32.51
C TRP A 140 -5.96 -0.39 -33.45
N LYS A 141 -5.04 -1.34 -33.18
CA LYS A 141 -4.95 -2.61 -33.94
C LYS A 141 -5.85 -3.71 -33.38
N ASN A 142 -6.57 -3.46 -32.28
CA ASN A 142 -7.45 -4.43 -31.60
C ASN A 142 -8.92 -3.99 -31.58
N ALA A 143 -9.30 -3.03 -32.42
CA ALA A 143 -10.68 -2.58 -32.60
C ALA A 143 -11.31 -3.22 -33.84
#